data_AF-A0A5B8UN24-F1
#
_entry.id   AF-A0A5B8UN24-F1
#
_cell.length_a   1.000
_cell.length_b   1.000
_cell.length_c   1.000
_cell.angle_alpha   90.00
_cell.angle_beta   90.00
_cell.angle_gamma   90.00
#
_symmetry.space_group_name_H-M   'P 1'
#
loop_
_entity.id
_entity.type
_entity.pdbx_description
1 polymer ?
#
loop_
_entity_poly.entity_id
_entity_poly.type
_entity_poly.pdbx_seq_one_letter_code
_entity_poly.pdbx_strand_id
1 'polypeptide(L)'
;MDQHHSESAEITFHHEPATGTKRIWKTFWILLVITIIELSLGLTMYVLHDLSIGMVLLIKGVIVILSLAKAFYIVSIFMHLGDELRNMIMTVVVPLMLFVWFIGAFLWDGNAFRTIRNRYDKSFQEQYEHKGVQPPAVKQDTAVHPLH
;
A
#
# COMPACT_ATOMS: atom_id res chain seq x y z
N MET A 1 -0.35 75.61 10.50
CA MET A 1 0.80 74.67 10.43
C MET A 1 0.26 73.42 11.08
N ASP A 2 -0.50 72.68 10.31
CA ASP A 2 -1.46 71.70 10.83
C ASP A 2 -0.96 70.31 10.42
N GLN A 3 -0.30 69.66 11.37
CA GLN A 3 0.21 68.31 11.22
C GLN A 3 -0.97 67.35 11.31
N HIS A 4 -1.43 66.86 10.15
CA HIS A 4 -2.27 65.67 10.10
C HIS A 4 -1.42 64.47 10.50
N HIS A 5 -1.56 64.04 11.75
CA HIS A 5 -1.11 62.74 12.21
C HIS A 5 -1.92 61.67 11.48
N SER A 6 -1.31 61.10 10.44
CA SER A 6 -1.77 59.85 9.83
C SER A 6 -1.45 58.73 10.80
N GLU A 7 -2.36 58.45 11.73
CA GLU A 7 -2.33 57.23 12.54
C GLU A 7 -2.49 56.04 11.60
N SER A 8 -1.36 55.43 11.28
CA SER A 8 -1.30 54.18 10.53
C SER A 8 -2.06 53.14 11.34
N ALA A 9 -3.26 52.79 10.91
CA ALA A 9 -4.00 51.68 11.47
C ALA A 9 -3.10 50.44 11.45
N GLU A 10 -2.62 50.04 12.62
CA GLU A 10 -1.91 48.79 12.78
C GLU A 10 -2.87 47.69 12.35
N ILE A 11 -2.61 47.10 11.19
CA ILE A 11 -3.30 45.91 10.72
C ILE A 11 -2.84 44.79 11.63
N THR A 12 -3.50 44.64 12.78
CA THR A 12 -3.36 43.46 13.63
C THR A 12 -3.89 42.30 12.82
N PHE A 13 -2.99 41.60 12.13
CA PHE A 13 -3.27 40.30 11.52
C PHE A 13 -3.66 39.35 12.65
N HIS A 14 -4.95 39.27 12.95
CA HIS A 14 -5.52 38.23 13.77
C HIS A 14 -5.16 36.90 13.10
N HIS A 15 -4.14 36.24 13.62
CA HIS A 15 -3.78 34.89 13.21
C HIS A 15 -4.96 34.00 13.58
N GLU A 16 -5.82 33.73 12.60
CA GLU A 16 -6.96 32.83 12.78
C GLU A 16 -6.40 31.51 13.32
N PRO A 17 -6.92 30.98 14.45
CA PRO A 17 -6.36 29.79 15.04
C PRO A 17 -6.52 28.65 14.05
N ALA A 18 -5.41 28.13 13.51
CA ALA A 18 -5.34 27.05 12.53
C ALA A 18 -6.36 25.94 12.82
N THR A 19 -7.53 26.04 12.18
CA THR A 19 -8.73 25.23 12.47
C THR A 19 -8.53 23.75 12.09
N GLY A 20 -7.50 23.44 11.30
CA GLY A 20 -7.14 22.07 10.88
C GLY A 20 -6.20 21.29 11.81
N THR A 21 -5.38 21.97 12.63
CA THR A 21 -4.24 21.31 13.32
C THR A 21 -4.67 20.26 14.33
N LYS A 22 -5.77 20.49 15.06
CA LYS A 22 -6.29 19.53 16.06
C LYS A 22 -6.76 18.22 15.42
N ARG A 23 -7.37 18.29 14.23
CA ARG A 23 -7.89 17.11 13.51
C ARG A 23 -6.75 16.27 12.95
N ILE A 24 -5.70 16.93 12.46
CA ILE A 24 -4.46 16.30 11.99
C ILE A 24 -3.77 15.57 13.14
N TRP A 25 -3.64 16.22 14.31
CA TRP A 25 -3.06 15.59 15.50
C TRP A 25 -3.84 14.37 15.97
N LYS A 26 -5.18 14.44 16.00
CA LYS A 26 -6.02 13.29 16.35
C LYS A 26 -5.83 12.12 15.38
N THR A 27 -5.74 12.42 14.09
CA THR A 27 -5.53 11.43 13.03
C THR A 27 -4.15 10.81 13.11
N PHE A 28 -3.12 11.62 13.33
CA PHE A 28 -1.77 11.16 13.55
C PHE A 28 -1.72 10.14 14.70
N TRP A 29 -2.31 10.46 15.85
CA TRP A 29 -2.33 9.54 16.99
C TRP A 29 -3.08 8.24 16.73
N ILE A 30 -4.24 8.27 16.06
CA ILE A 30 -4.98 7.04 15.76
C ILE A 30 -4.17 6.13 14.82
N LEU A 31 -3.52 6.73 13.82
CA LEU A 31 -2.73 6.01 12.84
C LEU A 31 -1.42 5.50 13.41
N LEU A 32 -0.82 6.25 14.33
CA LEU A 32 0.35 5.83 15.09
C LEU A 32 0.04 4.56 15.87
N VAL A 33 -1.08 4.52 16.61
CA VAL A 33 -1.49 3.35 17.38
C VAL A 33 -1.73 2.14 16.47
N ILE A 34 -2.45 2.31 15.36
CA ILE A 34 -2.65 1.25 14.37
C ILE A 34 -1.31 0.73 13.82
N THR A 35 -0.38 1.64 13.53
CA THR A 35 0.94 1.29 12.98
C THR A 35 1.80 0.54 13.99
N ILE A 36 1.76 0.93 15.27
CA ILE A 36 2.45 0.21 16.34
C ILE A 36 1.87 -1.21 16.46
N ILE A 37 0.54 -1.36 16.45
CA ILE A 37 -0.11 -2.69 16.52
C ILE A 37 0.29 -3.56 15.32
N GLU A 38 0.26 -3.00 14.11
CA GLU A 38 0.67 -3.68 12.88
C GLU A 38 2.13 -4.17 12.96
N LEU A 39 3.05 -3.29 13.38
CA LEU A 39 4.47 -3.62 13.55
C LEU A 39 4.68 -4.66 14.65
N SER A 40 3.92 -4.56 15.74
CA SER A 40 3.96 -5.52 16.85
C SER A 40 3.58 -6.92 16.37
N LEU A 41 2.48 -7.04 15.61
CA LEU A 41 2.03 -8.31 15.03
C LEU A 41 3.06 -8.88 14.04
N GLY A 42 3.66 -8.03 13.21
CA GLY A 42 4.75 -8.42 12.31
C GLY A 42 5.99 -8.92 13.06
N LEU A 43 6.38 -8.22 14.13
CA LEU A 43 7.53 -8.59 14.96
C LEU A 43 7.28 -9.87 15.76
N THR A 44 6.08 -10.04 16.33
CA THR A 44 5.70 -11.28 17.01
C THR A 44 5.74 -12.47 16.06
N MET A 45 5.31 -12.31 14.81
CA MET A 45 5.45 -13.36 13.79
C MET A 45 6.92 -13.66 13.46
N TYR A 46 7.79 -12.65 13.41
CA TYR A 46 9.21 -12.86 13.17
C TYR A 46 9.91 -13.61 14.32
N VAL A 47 9.55 -13.30 15.57
CA VAL A 47 10.15 -13.92 16.75
C VAL A 47 9.63 -15.36 16.97
N LEU A 48 8.37 -15.63 16.64
CA LEU A 48 7.76 -16.96 16.78
C LEU A 48 7.90 -17.75 15.47
N HIS A 49 9.00 -18.50 15.34
CA HIS A 49 9.29 -19.33 14.16
C HIS A 49 8.35 -20.55 14.00
N ASP A 50 7.67 -21.01 15.05
CA ASP A 50 6.84 -22.24 15.04
C ASP A 50 5.34 -22.00 14.79
N LEU A 51 4.98 -20.92 14.08
CA LEU A 51 3.58 -20.67 13.75
C LEU A 51 3.10 -21.55 12.59
N SER A 52 1.90 -22.13 12.74
CA SER A 52 1.27 -22.89 11.65
C SER A 52 1.08 -22.02 10.39
N ILE A 53 1.24 -22.63 9.21
CA ILE A 53 1.13 -21.95 7.91
C ILE A 53 -0.19 -21.15 7.80
N GLY A 54 -1.31 -21.70 8.29
CA GLY A 54 -2.60 -21.01 8.29
C GLY A 54 -2.61 -19.75 9.17
N MET A 55 -2.00 -19.81 10.35
CA MET A 55 -1.88 -18.67 11.26
C MET A 55 -0.99 -17.57 10.68
N VAL A 56 0.11 -17.95 10.04
CA VAL A 56 1.00 -17.02 9.33
C VAL A 56 0.25 -16.29 8.21
N LEU A 57 -0.52 -17.01 7.39
CA LEU A 57 -1.30 -16.42 6.31
C LEU A 57 -2.38 -15.46 6.85
N LEU A 58 -3.05 -15.82 7.94
CA LEU A 58 -4.05 -14.96 8.59
C LEU A 58 -3.41 -13.65 9.07
N ILE A 59 -2.31 -13.74 9.83
CA ILE A 59 -1.62 -12.56 10.37
C ILE A 59 -1.10 -11.66 9.25
N LYS A 60 -0.49 -12.23 8.20
CA LYS A 60 -0.07 -11.47 7.01
C LYS A 60 -1.26 -10.78 6.34
N GLY A 61 -2.40 -11.46 6.23
CA GLY A 61 -3.64 -10.87 5.74
C GLY A 61 -4.12 -9.70 6.59
N VAL A 62 -4.13 -9.84 7.92
CA VAL A 62 -4.52 -8.77 8.85
C VAL A 62 -3.57 -7.58 8.75
N ILE A 63 -2.27 -7.79 8.69
CA ILE A 63 -1.26 -6.73 8.52
C ILE A 63 -1.53 -5.95 7.22
N VAL A 64 -1.78 -6.64 6.11
CA VAL A 64 -2.11 -6.00 4.83
C VAL A 64 -3.42 -5.20 4.93
N ILE A 65 -4.46 -5.75 5.56
CA ILE A 65 -5.75 -5.06 5.73
C ILE A 65 -5.60 -3.81 6.60
N LEU A 66 -4.87 -3.89 7.72
CA LEU A 66 -4.60 -2.74 8.59
C LEU A 66 -3.80 -1.66 7.85
N SER A 67 -2.84 -2.05 7.01
CA SER A 67 -2.09 -1.16 6.14
C SER A 67 -2.95 -0.47 5.07
N LEU A 68 -3.93 -1.16 4.49
CA LEU A 68 -4.87 -0.55 3.55
C LEU A 68 -5.86 0.37 4.29
N ALA A 69 -6.35 -0.05 5.45
CA ALA A 69 -7.25 0.74 6.28
C ALA A 69 -6.60 2.06 6.72
N LYS A 70 -5.34 2.04 7.14
CA LYS A 70 -4.62 3.27 7.53
C LYS A 70 -4.45 4.23 6.36
N ALA A 71 -4.14 3.71 5.17
CA ALA A 71 -3.99 4.50 3.95
C ALA A 71 -5.33 5.14 3.53
N PHE A 72 -6.41 4.36 3.57
CA PHE A 72 -7.76 4.88 3.30
C PHE A 72 -8.21 5.90 4.35
N TYR A 73 -7.89 5.69 5.63
CA TYR A 73 -8.21 6.61 6.72
C TYR A 73 -7.50 7.97 6.56
N ILE A 74 -6.20 7.94 6.23
CA ILE A 74 -5.43 9.14 5.83
C ILE A 74 -6.16 9.89 4.71
N VAL A 75 -6.43 9.20 3.60
CA VAL A 75 -7.03 9.80 2.41
C VAL A 75 -8.40 10.39 2.73
N SER A 76 -9.28 9.62 3.37
CA SER A 76 -10.64 10.07 3.71
C SER A 76 -10.64 11.28 4.63
N ILE A 77 -9.78 11.34 5.64
CA ILE A 77 -9.71 12.52 6.53
C ILE A 77 -9.13 13.72 5.81
N PHE A 78 -8.02 13.62 5.10
CA PHE A 78 -7.46 14.79 4.41
C PHE A 78 -8.37 15.30 3.29
N MET A 79 -9.21 14.42 2.73
CA MET A 79 -10.18 14.77 1.70
C MET A 79 -11.50 15.33 2.23
N HIS A 80 -11.91 14.95 3.44
CA HIS A 80 -13.17 15.38 4.05
C HIS A 80 -13.04 16.67 4.88
N LEU A 81 -11.96 17.43 4.69
CA LEU A 81 -11.70 18.69 5.41
C LEU A 81 -12.17 19.96 4.70
N GLY A 82 -12.61 19.90 3.45
CA GLY A 82 -13.07 21.10 2.77
C GLY A 82 -13.88 20.78 1.53
N ASP A 83 -15.12 21.27 1.51
CA ASP A 83 -15.93 21.29 0.30
C ASP A 83 -15.24 22.06 -0.86
N GLU A 84 -14.19 22.86 -0.57
CA GLU A 84 -13.29 23.48 -1.56
C GLU A 84 -12.31 22.52 -2.25
N LEU A 85 -11.99 21.37 -1.64
CA LEU A 85 -10.96 20.43 -2.11
C LEU A 85 -11.49 19.34 -3.04
N ARG A 86 -12.75 19.40 -3.46
CA ARG A 86 -13.35 18.39 -4.36
C ARG A 86 -12.59 18.23 -5.68
N ASN A 87 -11.99 19.33 -6.18
CA ASN A 87 -11.08 19.30 -7.32
C ASN A 87 -9.75 18.59 -7.00
N MET A 88 -9.25 18.71 -5.77
CA MET A 88 -8.04 18.03 -5.30
C MET A 88 -8.30 16.54 -4.96
N ILE A 89 -9.52 16.19 -4.56
CA ILE A 89 -9.98 14.80 -4.43
C ILE A 89 -9.75 14.06 -5.75
N MET A 90 -10.15 14.66 -6.87
CA MET A 90 -10.02 14.04 -8.18
C MET A 90 -8.56 13.80 -8.55
N THR A 91 -7.64 14.72 -8.21
CA THR A 91 -6.21 14.56 -8.54
C THR A 91 -5.49 13.50 -7.71
N VAL A 92 -6.03 13.11 -6.55
CA VAL A 92 -5.47 12.04 -5.71
C VAL A 92 -6.20 10.71 -5.92
N VAL A 93 -7.51 10.72 -6.12
CA VAL A 93 -8.31 9.50 -6.40
C VAL A 93 -7.99 8.93 -7.77
N VAL A 94 -7.79 9.76 -8.81
CA VAL A 94 -7.45 9.28 -10.16
C VAL A 94 -6.14 8.46 -10.17
N PRO A 95 -5.00 8.95 -9.65
CA PRO A 95 -3.78 8.14 -9.62
C PRO A 95 -3.91 6.91 -8.72
N LEU A 96 -4.66 6.97 -7.61
CA LEU A 96 -4.93 5.78 -6.78
C LEU A 96 -5.75 4.73 -7.54
N MET A 97 -6.79 5.15 -8.26
CA MET A 97 -7.64 4.26 -9.05
C MET A 97 -6.84 3.63 -10.20
N LEU A 98 -6.02 4.43 -10.91
CA LEU A 98 -5.12 3.92 -11.94
C LEU A 98 -4.10 2.94 -11.37
N PHE A 99 -3.57 3.18 -10.17
CA PHE A 99 -2.62 2.27 -9.52
C PHE A 99 -3.26 0.92 -9.18
N VAL A 100 -4.46 0.92 -8.59
CA VAL A 100 -5.19 -0.32 -8.28
C VAL A 100 -5.60 -1.06 -9.55
N TRP A 101 -6.10 -0.34 -10.56
CA TRP A 101 -6.46 -0.92 -11.86
C TRP A 101 -5.23 -1.52 -12.56
N PHE A 102 -4.10 -0.81 -12.53
CA PHE A 102 -2.83 -1.28 -13.09
C PHE A 102 -2.34 -2.56 -12.41
N ILE A 103 -2.34 -2.61 -11.06
CA ILE A 103 -2.00 -3.84 -10.33
C ILE A 103 -2.95 -4.97 -10.70
N GLY A 104 -4.26 -4.71 -10.83
CA GLY A 104 -5.24 -5.70 -11.25
C GLY A 104 -4.97 -6.24 -12.65
N ALA A 105 -4.68 -5.37 -13.63
CA ALA A 105 -4.32 -5.76 -14.98
C ALA A 105 -3.03 -6.57 -15.03
N PHE A 106 -2.00 -6.15 -14.30
CA PHE A 106 -0.74 -6.88 -14.17
C PHE A 106 -0.91 -8.23 -13.47
N LEU A 107 -1.80 -8.34 -12.49
CA LEU A 107 -2.05 -9.61 -11.80
C LEU A 107 -2.82 -10.59 -12.70
N TRP A 108 -3.75 -10.09 -13.51
CA TRP A 108 -4.45 -10.88 -14.52
C TRP A 108 -3.49 -11.38 -15.60
N ASP A 109 -2.67 -10.49 -16.16
CA ASP A 109 -1.67 -10.85 -17.17
C ASP A 109 -0.53 -11.71 -16.58
N GLY A 110 -0.12 -11.43 -15.34
CA GLY A 110 0.82 -12.26 -14.59
C GLY A 110 0.31 -13.68 -14.33
N ASN A 111 -0.99 -13.84 -14.06
CA ASN A 111 -1.61 -15.16 -13.96
C ASN A 111 -1.67 -15.89 -15.31
N ALA A 112 -1.85 -15.15 -16.41
CA ALA A 112 -1.72 -15.68 -17.76
C ALA A 112 -0.27 -16.14 -18.03
N PHE A 113 0.74 -15.34 -17.68
CA PHE A 113 2.16 -15.70 -17.79
C PHE A 113 2.52 -16.96 -16.99
N ARG A 114 2.00 -17.09 -15.76
CA ARG A 114 2.19 -18.30 -14.93
C ARG A 114 1.55 -19.54 -15.58
N THR A 115 0.36 -19.38 -16.15
CA THR A 115 -0.36 -20.47 -16.83
C THR A 115 0.38 -20.93 -18.08
N ILE A 116 0.90 -19.99 -18.86
CA ILE A 116 1.63 -20.27 -20.09
C ILE A 116 2.93 -21.02 -19.80
N ARG A 117 3.75 -20.56 -18.83
CA ARG A 117 4.95 -21.32 -18.42
C ARG A 117 4.65 -22.74 -17.97
N ASN A 118 3.61 -22.91 -17.16
CA ASN A 118 3.22 -24.24 -16.66
C ASN A 118 2.78 -25.19 -17.80
N ARG A 119 2.20 -24.64 -18.89
CA ARG A 119 1.88 -25.43 -20.09
C ARG A 119 3.11 -25.74 -20.93
N TYR A 120 4.03 -24.79 -21.09
CA TYR A 120 5.28 -25.01 -21.82
C TYR A 120 6.12 -26.11 -21.17
N ASP A 121 6.34 -26.07 -19.86
CA ASP A 121 7.11 -27.11 -19.15
C ASP A 121 6.49 -28.51 -19.30
N LYS A 122 5.17 -28.63 -19.19
CA LYS A 122 4.45 -29.90 -19.40
C LYS A 122 4.57 -30.40 -20.83
N SER A 123 4.32 -29.54 -21.81
CA SER A 123 4.41 -29.92 -23.23
C SER A 123 5.83 -30.30 -23.63
N PHE A 124 6.83 -29.67 -23.01
CA PHE A 124 8.24 -30.01 -23.20
C PHE A 124 8.50 -31.41 -22.66
N GLN A 125 8.07 -31.73 -21.44
CA GLN A 125 8.19 -33.08 -20.86
C GLN A 125 7.49 -34.18 -21.69
N GLU A 126 6.24 -33.96 -22.12
CA GLU A 126 5.47 -34.93 -22.91
C GLU A 126 6.17 -35.28 -24.25
N GLN A 127 6.86 -34.32 -24.87
CA GLN A 127 7.62 -34.54 -26.12
C GLN A 127 8.83 -35.46 -25.93
N TYR A 128 9.46 -35.43 -24.76
CA TYR A 128 10.56 -36.34 -24.41
C TYR A 128 10.05 -37.74 -24.12
N GLU A 129 8.94 -37.86 -23.38
CA GLU A 129 8.29 -39.14 -23.11
C GLU A 129 7.86 -39.84 -24.41
N HIS A 130 7.23 -39.12 -25.34
CA HIS A 130 6.82 -39.69 -26.63
C HIS A 130 7.98 -40.12 -27.52
N LYS A 131 9.15 -39.46 -27.42
CA LYS A 131 10.34 -39.83 -28.17
C LYS A 131 11.20 -40.89 -27.48
N GLY A 132 10.85 -41.30 -26.25
CA GLY A 132 11.65 -42.23 -25.46
C GLY A 132 13.05 -41.71 -25.10
N VAL A 133 13.26 -40.40 -25.14
CA VAL A 133 14.54 -39.75 -24.85
C VAL A 133 14.40 -39.00 -23.52
N GLN A 134 15.35 -39.16 -22.60
CA GLN A 134 15.32 -38.42 -21.34
C GLN A 134 15.46 -36.91 -21.61
N PRO A 135 14.66 -36.05 -20.96
CA PRO A 135 14.80 -34.61 -21.09
C PRO A 135 16.21 -34.18 -20.66
N PRO A 136 16.84 -33.20 -21.35
CA PRO A 136 18.06 -32.60 -20.85
C PRO A 136 17.78 -32.01 -19.46
N ALA A 137 18.72 -32.18 -18.53
CA ALA A 137 18.60 -31.65 -17.18
C ALA A 137 18.29 -30.14 -17.26
N VAL A 138 17.05 -29.77 -16.91
CA VAL A 138 16.65 -28.37 -16.79
C VAL A 138 17.54 -27.78 -15.70
N LYS A 139 18.52 -26.96 -16.08
CA LYS A 139 19.18 -26.04 -15.15
C LYS A 139 18.08 -25.08 -14.70
N GLN A 140 17.38 -25.45 -13.63
CA GLN A 140 16.62 -24.50 -12.84
C GLN A 140 17.64 -23.46 -12.39
N ASP A 141 17.60 -22.26 -12.95
CA ASP A 141 18.38 -21.15 -12.40
C ASP A 141 17.94 -20.97 -10.95
N THR A 142 18.84 -21.33 -10.02
CA THR A 142 18.65 -21.43 -8.57
C THR A 142 18.41 -20.08 -7.88
N ALA A 143 17.83 -19.09 -8.55
CA ALA A 143 17.55 -17.77 -7.97
C ALA A 143 16.30 -17.75 -7.07
N VAL A 144 15.76 -18.90 -6.68
CA VAL A 144 14.81 -19.01 -5.57
C VAL A 144 15.29 -20.11 -4.65
N HIS A 145 16.17 -19.74 -3.74
CA HIS A 145 16.54 -20.54 -2.58
C HIS A 145 15.26 -20.83 -1.80
N PRO A 146 14.87 -22.11 -1.62
CA PRO A 146 13.92 -22.46 -0.57
C PRO A 146 14.67 -22.28 0.75
N LEU A 147 14.32 -21.26 1.52
CA LEU A 147 14.65 -21.27 2.94
C LEU A 147 13.70 -22.27 3.60
N HIS A 148 14.34 -23.30 4.16
CA HIS A 148 13.77 -24.17 5.19
C HIS A 148 13.15 -23.35 6.32
#